data_AF-H1KHE4-F1
#
_entry.id   AF-H1KHE4-F1
#
_cell.length_a   1.000
_cell.length_b   1.000
_cell.length_c   1.000
_cell.angle_alpha   90.00
_cell.angle_beta   90.00
_cell.angle_gamma   90.00
#
_symmetry.space_group_name_H-M   'P 1'
#
loop_
_entity.id
_entity.type
_entity.pdbx_description
1 polymer ?
#
loop_
_entity_poly.entity_id
_entity_poly.type
_entity_poly.pdbx_seq_one_letter_code
_entity_poly.pdbx_strand_id
1 'polypeptide(L)'
;MEEACRPSASRDDRLAEIGPRGELRLASGRRAVLSGLRWPDEPALDAAARTWLHTFRGAPLVLTERGGEDRWGRHRADAIGIAGEAEPVDLAGGLVAAGLAYADAGEADTLCRPALRAVEAAP
;
A
#
# COMPACT_ATOMS: atom_id res chain seq x y z
N MET A 1 -20.94 -9.81 -9.73
CA MET A 1 -19.53 -9.34 -9.74
C MET A 1 -19.20 -8.90 -8.31
N GLU A 2 -18.90 -9.82 -7.41
CA GLU A 2 -18.71 -9.54 -5.97
C GLU A 2 -17.41 -10.11 -5.39
N GLU A 3 -16.70 -10.95 -6.16
CA GLU A 3 -15.52 -11.67 -5.68
C GLU A 3 -14.26 -10.80 -5.56
N ALA A 4 -14.17 -9.72 -6.35
CA ALA A 4 -12.94 -8.91 -6.47
C ALA A 4 -12.69 -7.99 -5.26
N CYS A 5 -13.74 -7.62 -4.52
CA CYS A 5 -13.63 -6.77 -3.33
C CYS A 5 -13.58 -7.54 -2.01
N ARG A 6 -13.71 -8.88 -2.02
CA ARG A 6 -13.68 -9.66 -0.78
C ARG A 6 -12.27 -9.62 -0.18
N PRO A 7 -12.07 -8.99 1.00
CA PRO A 7 -10.78 -9.05 1.67
C PRO A 7 -10.49 -10.51 2.04
N SER A 8 -9.28 -10.96 1.79
CA SER A 8 -8.80 -12.21 2.41
C SER A 8 -8.66 -12.02 3.91
N ALA A 9 -8.43 -13.11 4.65
CA ALA A 9 -7.96 -13.01 6.03
C ALA A 9 -6.72 -12.10 6.09
N SER A 10 -6.69 -11.22 7.08
CA SER A 10 -5.53 -10.38 7.36
C SER A 10 -4.35 -11.24 7.80
N ARG A 11 -3.14 -10.80 7.48
CA ARG A 11 -1.89 -11.49 7.81
C ARG A 11 -0.89 -10.52 8.37
N ASP A 12 -0.24 -10.91 9.45
CA ASP A 12 0.89 -10.17 10.01
C ASP A 12 2.19 -10.50 9.27
N ASP A 13 2.97 -9.47 8.97
CA ASP A 13 4.31 -9.60 8.39
C ASP A 13 5.17 -8.40 8.83
N ARG A 14 6.36 -8.25 8.26
CA ARG A 14 7.22 -7.08 8.44
C ARG A 14 7.76 -6.59 7.12
N LEU A 15 7.93 -5.28 7.00
CA LEU A 15 8.58 -4.70 5.83
C LEU A 15 10.09 -4.97 5.86
N ALA A 16 10.60 -5.72 4.89
CA ALA A 16 12.04 -5.97 4.76
C ALA A 16 12.72 -4.91 3.87
N GLU A 17 12.13 -4.61 2.71
CA GLU A 17 12.68 -3.71 1.69
C GLU A 17 11.57 -3.14 0.79
N ILE A 18 11.87 -2.03 0.11
CA ILE A 18 11.05 -1.47 -0.98
C ILE A 18 11.75 -1.74 -2.31
N GLY A 19 11.10 -2.48 -3.21
CA GLY A 19 11.66 -2.74 -4.52
C GLY A 19 11.53 -1.55 -5.49
N PRO A 20 12.07 -1.67 -6.71
CA PRO A 20 12.30 -0.54 -7.62
C PRO A 20 11.03 0.11 -8.20
N ARG A 21 9.83 -0.40 -7.92
CA ARG A 21 8.56 0.21 -8.36
C ARG A 21 7.54 0.32 -7.22
N GLY A 22 8.01 0.55 -6.00
CA GLY A 22 7.14 0.66 -4.81
C GLY A 22 6.55 -0.67 -4.34
N GLU A 23 7.08 -1.81 -4.79
CA GLU A 23 6.70 -3.12 -4.24
C GLU A 23 7.22 -3.24 -2.80
N LEU A 24 6.37 -3.70 -1.89
CA LEU A 24 6.75 -4.09 -0.54
C LEU A 24 7.34 -5.50 -0.59
N ARG A 25 8.60 -5.64 -0.19
CA ARG A 25 9.23 -6.95 0.04
C ARG A 25 9.13 -7.27 1.52
N LEU A 26 8.46 -8.36 1.82
CA LEU A 26 8.11 -8.74 3.18
C LEU A 26 9.14 -9.70 3.77
N ALA A 27 9.24 -9.75 5.09
CA ALA A 27 10.17 -10.64 5.81
C ALA A 27 9.87 -12.12 5.55
N SER A 28 8.62 -12.47 5.25
CA SER A 28 8.23 -13.81 4.78
C SER A 28 8.78 -14.17 3.39
N GLY A 29 9.41 -13.23 2.68
CA GLY A 29 9.86 -13.39 1.29
C GLY A 29 8.78 -13.08 0.24
N ARG A 30 7.55 -12.81 0.68
CA ARG A 30 6.44 -12.44 -0.20
C ARG A 30 6.59 -11.01 -0.72
N ARG A 31 5.90 -10.72 -1.83
CA ARG A 31 5.89 -9.41 -2.47
C ARG A 31 4.47 -8.88 -2.54
N ALA A 32 4.29 -7.62 -2.17
CA ALA A 32 3.01 -6.95 -2.23
C ALA A 32 3.10 -5.59 -2.92
N VAL A 33 1.98 -5.12 -3.44
CA VAL A 33 1.79 -3.75 -3.93
C VAL A 33 0.59 -3.15 -3.21
N LEU A 34 0.68 -1.86 -2.85
CA LEU A 34 -0.41 -1.18 -2.17
C LEU A 34 -1.63 -1.06 -3.10
N SER A 35 -2.80 -1.48 -2.60
CA SER A 35 -4.07 -1.36 -3.32
C SER A 35 -4.53 0.10 -3.39
N GLY A 36 -5.19 0.47 -4.49
CA GLY A 36 -5.78 1.79 -4.69
C GLY A 36 -4.77 2.93 -4.85
N LEU A 37 -3.52 2.58 -5.15
CA LEU A 37 -2.42 3.53 -5.29
C LEU A 37 -1.78 3.43 -6.68
N ARG A 38 -1.54 4.57 -7.31
CA ARG A 38 -0.64 4.70 -8.44
C ARG A 38 0.70 5.21 -7.93
N TRP A 39 1.73 4.38 -8.09
CA TRP A 39 3.09 4.76 -7.76
C TRP A 39 3.56 5.92 -8.65
N PRO A 40 4.25 6.94 -8.09
CA PRO A 40 4.75 8.06 -8.89
C PRO A 40 5.82 7.60 -9.90
N ASP A 41 5.71 8.08 -11.13
CA ASP A 41 6.75 7.93 -12.17
C ASP A 41 7.79 9.07 -12.10
N GLU A 42 7.47 10.17 -11.38
CA GLU A 42 8.37 11.30 -11.21
C GLU A 42 9.48 10.94 -10.18
N PRO A 43 10.76 11.07 -10.53
CA PRO A 43 11.87 10.55 -9.73
C PRO A 43 12.00 11.19 -8.33
N ALA A 44 11.68 12.48 -8.15
CA ALA A 44 11.75 13.09 -6.83
C ALA A 44 10.64 12.58 -5.91
N LEU A 45 9.40 12.45 -6.42
CA LEU A 45 8.30 11.83 -5.70
C LEU A 45 8.54 10.35 -5.40
N ASP A 46 9.10 9.58 -6.34
CA ASP A 46 9.51 8.19 -6.10
C ASP A 46 10.49 8.07 -4.94
N ALA A 47 11.56 8.88 -4.94
CA ALA A 47 12.55 8.87 -3.87
C ALA A 47 11.95 9.27 -2.51
N ALA A 48 11.05 10.26 -2.50
CA ALA A 48 10.37 10.70 -1.28
C ALA A 48 9.39 9.62 -0.74
N ALA A 49 8.59 9.01 -1.61
CA ALA A 49 7.67 7.91 -1.25
C ALA A 49 8.43 6.71 -0.68
N ARG A 50 9.57 6.33 -1.28
CA ARG A 50 10.45 5.28 -0.73
C ARG A 50 10.97 5.63 0.64
N THR A 51 11.45 6.86 0.80
CA THR A 51 12.01 7.34 2.07
C THR A 51 10.95 7.29 3.18
N TRP A 52 9.73 7.68 2.86
CA TRP A 52 8.59 7.58 3.78
C TRP A 52 8.29 6.12 4.16
N LEU A 53 8.19 5.22 3.19
CA LEU A 53 7.95 3.79 3.48
C LEU A 53 9.10 3.13 4.26
N HIS A 54 10.33 3.60 4.09
CA HIS A 54 11.47 3.10 4.85
C HIS A 54 11.37 3.35 6.36
N THR A 55 10.54 4.29 6.81
CA THR A 55 10.28 4.51 8.25
C THR A 55 9.57 3.31 8.90
N PHE A 56 8.88 2.48 8.10
CA PHE A 56 8.22 1.25 8.54
C PHE A 56 9.10 0.00 8.38
N ARG A 57 10.38 0.15 7.98
CA ARG A 57 11.27 -1.00 7.78
C ARG A 57 11.49 -1.74 9.11
N GLY A 58 11.27 -3.05 9.10
CA GLY A 58 11.34 -3.91 10.28
C GLY A 58 10.12 -3.80 11.21
N ALA A 59 9.22 -2.84 10.98
CA ALA A 59 8.01 -2.67 11.76
C ALA A 59 6.97 -3.75 11.43
N PRO A 60 6.07 -4.07 12.39
CA PRO A 60 4.91 -4.91 12.13
C PRO A 60 3.99 -4.27 11.08
N LEU A 61 3.58 -5.08 10.11
CA LEU A 61 2.56 -4.75 9.13
C LEU A 61 1.40 -5.73 9.23
N VAL A 62 0.17 -5.22 9.19
CA VAL A 62 -1.04 -6.01 8.97
C VAL A 62 -1.45 -5.85 7.50
N LEU A 63 -1.44 -6.94 6.76
CA LEU A 63 -1.74 -6.99 5.33
C LEU A 63 -3.10 -7.61 5.09
N THR A 64 -3.93 -6.96 4.28
CA THR A 64 -5.20 -7.51 3.79
C THR A 64 -5.15 -7.60 2.28
N GLU A 65 -5.00 -8.81 1.75
CA GLU A 65 -4.89 -9.02 0.30
C GLU A 65 -6.24 -8.84 -0.39
N ARG A 66 -6.17 -8.29 -1.60
CA ARG A 66 -7.32 -7.99 -2.46
C ARG A 66 -7.10 -8.72 -3.78
N GLY A 67 -7.94 -9.73 -4.05
CA GLY A 67 -7.84 -10.53 -5.27
C GLY A 67 -6.66 -11.50 -5.27
N GLY A 68 -6.27 -11.95 -6.48
CA GLY A 68 -5.17 -12.89 -6.69
C GLY A 68 -3.82 -12.22 -6.88
N GLU A 69 -2.77 -13.04 -6.91
CA GLU A 69 -1.43 -12.64 -7.32
C GLU A 69 -1.42 -12.16 -8.79
N ASP A 70 -0.68 -11.09 -9.08
CA ASP A 70 -0.49 -10.64 -10.44
C ASP A 70 0.51 -11.53 -11.21
N ARG A 71 0.63 -11.32 -12.53
CA ARG A 71 1.54 -12.09 -13.40
C ARG A 71 3.03 -11.99 -13.04
N TRP A 72 3.39 -11.14 -12.08
CA TRP A 72 4.77 -10.93 -11.60
C TRP A 72 4.99 -11.46 -10.18
N GLY A 73 4.03 -12.19 -9.61
CA GLY A 73 4.20 -12.76 -8.28
C GLY A 73 3.88 -11.80 -7.13
N ARG A 74 3.11 -10.73 -7.39
CA ARG A 74 2.82 -9.69 -6.38
C ARG A 74 1.37 -9.75 -5.94
N HIS A 75 1.15 -9.68 -4.62
CA HIS A 75 -0.18 -9.56 -4.04
C HIS A 75 -0.58 -8.09 -3.94
N ARG A 76 -1.76 -7.74 -4.46
CA ARG A 76 -2.33 -6.43 -4.18
C ARG A 76 -2.91 -6.45 -2.76
N ALA A 77 -2.50 -5.55 -1.89
CA ALA A 77 -2.88 -5.57 -0.49
C ALA A 77 -3.05 -4.17 0.09
N ASP A 78 -4.00 -4.05 1.02
CA ASP A 78 -4.02 -2.97 1.99
C ASP A 78 -2.97 -3.27 3.05
N ALA A 79 -2.23 -2.27 3.50
CA ALA A 79 -1.19 -2.44 4.51
C ALA A 79 -1.38 -1.40 5.60
N ILE A 80 -1.51 -1.86 6.84
CA ILE A 80 -1.50 -1.02 8.02
C ILE A 80 -0.16 -1.25 8.72
N GLY A 81 0.64 -0.20 8.88
CA GLY A 81 1.94 -0.25 9.54
C GLY A 81 1.98 0.55 10.82
N ILE A 82 2.83 0.14 11.76
CA ILE A 82 3.05 0.84 13.03
C ILE A 82 4.53 1.23 13.13
N ALA A 83 4.87 2.50 12.90
CA ALA A 83 6.25 2.97 13.01
C ALA A 83 6.60 3.30 14.47
N GLY A 84 7.29 2.38 15.15
CA GLY A 84 7.66 2.56 16.56
C GLY A 84 6.45 2.50 17.49
N GLU A 85 6.29 3.50 18.36
CA GLU A 85 5.15 3.64 19.29
C GLU A 85 4.01 4.52 18.72
N ALA A 86 4.04 4.81 17.41
CA ALA A 86 3.03 5.64 16.76
C ALA A 86 1.69 4.89 16.57
N GLU A 87 0.65 5.66 16.27
CA GLU A 87 -0.65 5.10 15.87
C GLU A 87 -0.53 4.29 14.56
N PRO A 88 -1.39 3.26 14.35
CA PRO A 88 -1.44 2.52 13.10
C PRO A 88 -1.76 3.42 11.89
N VAL A 89 -0.98 3.29 10.83
CA VAL A 89 -1.10 4.08 9.60
C VAL A 89 -1.48 3.17 8.42
N ASP A 90 -2.57 3.49 7.71
CA ASP A 90 -2.82 2.92 6.37
C ASP A 90 -1.76 3.47 5.41
N LEU A 91 -0.85 2.61 4.95
CA LEU A 91 0.32 3.05 4.19
C LEU A 91 -0.06 3.71 2.85
N ALA A 92 -1.13 3.23 2.20
CA ALA A 92 -1.62 3.85 0.97
C ALA A 92 -2.21 5.24 1.26
N GLY A 93 -3.09 5.35 2.26
CA GLY A 93 -3.66 6.62 2.70
C GLY A 93 -2.58 7.62 3.16
N GLY A 94 -1.57 7.16 3.89
CA GLY A 94 -0.45 7.98 4.35
C GLY A 94 0.38 8.56 3.20
N LEU A 95 0.66 7.77 2.17
CA LEU A 95 1.36 8.25 0.97
C LEU A 95 0.55 9.31 0.21
N VAL A 96 -0.76 9.10 0.06
CA VAL A 96 -1.65 10.06 -0.61
C VAL A 96 -1.77 11.35 0.22
N ALA A 97 -2.00 11.24 1.52
CA ALA A 97 -2.10 12.39 2.43
C ALA A 97 -0.81 13.23 2.46
N ALA A 98 0.36 12.60 2.31
CA ALA A 98 1.65 13.28 2.24
C ALA A 98 1.96 13.85 0.83
N GLY A 99 1.08 13.67 -0.16
CA GLY A 99 1.32 14.09 -1.54
C GLY A 99 2.43 13.30 -2.25
N LEU A 100 2.74 12.09 -1.77
CA LEU A 100 3.85 11.26 -2.25
C LEU A 100 3.42 10.22 -3.28
N ALA A 101 2.12 9.97 -3.42
CA ALA A 101 1.54 9.10 -4.44
C ALA A 101 0.10 9.52 -4.74
N TYR A 102 -0.46 8.97 -5.81
CA TYR A 102 -1.80 9.32 -6.28
C TYR A 102 -2.78 8.18 -6.00
N ALA A 103 -4.01 8.48 -5.61
CA ALA A 103 -5.03 7.44 -5.53
C ALA A 103 -5.34 6.92 -6.95
N ASP A 104 -5.42 5.60 -7.12
CA ASP A 104 -5.75 4.94 -8.38
C ASP A 104 -7.17 4.36 -8.33
N ALA A 105 -8.12 4.99 -9.03
CA ALA A 105 -9.53 4.58 -9.06
C ALA A 105 -9.78 3.65 -10.24
N GLY A 106 -9.03 2.54 -10.33
CA GLY A 106 -9.46 1.44 -11.19
C GLY A 106 -10.89 1.02 -10.82
N GLU A 107 -11.66 0.47 -11.76
CA GLU A 107 -13.10 0.16 -11.59
C GLU A 107 -13.43 -0.70 -10.33
N ALA A 108 -12.48 -1.54 -9.90
CA ALA A 108 -12.59 -2.32 -8.67
C ALA A 108 -12.32 -1.50 -7.38
N ASP A 109 -11.53 -0.44 -7.47
CA ASP A 109 -11.13 0.42 -6.35
C ASP A 109 -12.24 1.42 -5.96
N THR A 110 -13.00 1.90 -6.95
CA THR A 110 -14.18 2.78 -6.75
C THR A 110 -15.25 2.17 -5.84
N LEU A 111 -15.28 0.83 -5.72
CA LEU A 111 -16.20 0.10 -4.84
C LEU A 111 -15.54 -0.34 -3.52
N CYS A 112 -14.20 -0.42 -3.47
CA CYS A 112 -13.45 -1.07 -2.41
C CYS A 112 -12.80 -0.10 -1.40
N ARG A 113 -12.44 1.14 -1.80
CA ARG A 113 -11.73 2.11 -0.96
C ARG A 113 -12.15 3.59 -1.19
N PRO A 114 -13.43 3.95 -1.03
CA PRO A 114 -13.90 5.32 -1.30
C PRO A 114 -13.22 6.41 -0.44
N ALA A 115 -12.74 6.06 0.76
CA ALA A 115 -12.09 7.00 1.67
C ALA A 115 -10.76 7.57 1.14
N LEU A 116 -10.02 6.82 0.31
CA LEU A 116 -8.74 7.28 -0.26
C LEU A 116 -8.91 8.51 -1.18
N ARG A 117 -10.06 8.63 -1.85
CA ARG A 117 -10.39 9.79 -2.68
C ARG A 117 -10.69 11.04 -1.87
N ALA A 118 -11.34 10.86 -0.71
CA ALA A 118 -11.64 11.97 0.18
C ALA A 118 -10.38 12.62 0.75
N VAL A 119 -9.31 11.83 0.95
CA VAL A 119 -8.01 12.32 1.42
C VAL A 119 -7.30 13.18 0.36
N GLU A 120 -7.31 12.77 -0.92
CA GLU A 120 -6.69 13.55 -2.01
C GLU A 120 -7.39 14.91 -2.25
N ALA A 121 -8.69 14.99 -1.98
CA ALA A 121 -9.48 16.22 -2.13
C ALA A 121 -9.39 17.16 -0.91
N ALA A 122 -8.75 16.73 0.18
CA ALA A 122 -8.55 17.58 1.35
C ALA A 122 -7.40 18.56 1.08
N PRO A 123 -7.60 19.88 1.31
CA PRO A 123 -6.64 20.93 0.98
C PRO A 123 -5.42 20.98 1.91
#